data_AF-A0A3M1AFN8-F1
#
_entry.id   AF-A0A3M1AFN8-F1
#
_cell.length_a   1.000
_cell.length_b   1.000
_cell.length_c   1.000
_cell.angle_alpha   90.00
_cell.angle_beta   90.00
_cell.angle_gamma   90.00
#
_symmetry.space_group_name_H-M   'P 1'
#
loop_
_entity.id
_entity.type
_entity.pdbx_description
1 polymer ?
#
loop_
_entity_poly.entity_id
_entity_poly.type
_entity_poly.pdbx_seq_one_letter_code
_entity_poly.pdbx_strand_id
1 'polypeptide(L)'
;MKKAAFVSGLMTFFFIVAIMGFAQDKHEEKKDKIVSYGHIALQKIAGKKLYFLKKCNDCHTLAAAAEGKRTPIKKMREPEWFDAHLKEKSEIVLRQEKNRRKRRRVFREEKQALQAFLFAATPEERKQIDAMPENVFAGAYLAYQNRCLRCHSIAGVGKDIGPDLSKVGNKHTKEWFIKNFINPKQFAPDTQMPSFADLPRADLEKIADYLLTLK
;
A
#
# COMPACT_ATOMS: atom_id res chain seq x y z
N MET A 1 -69.06 7.31 55.78
CA MET A 1 -69.58 8.64 55.41
C MET A 1 -68.65 9.71 55.95
N LYS A 2 -68.45 10.78 55.17
CA LYS A 2 -67.75 12.06 55.43
C LYS A 2 -66.22 12.12 55.23
N LYS A 3 -65.86 12.99 54.27
CA LYS A 3 -64.56 13.55 53.91
C LYS A 3 -64.15 14.66 54.89
N ALA A 4 -62.84 14.92 54.98
CA ALA A 4 -62.14 16.23 55.02
C ALA A 4 -60.82 16.08 55.81
N ALA A 5 -59.74 16.85 55.67
CA ALA A 5 -59.08 17.66 54.63
C ALA A 5 -57.84 18.30 55.30
N PHE A 6 -56.70 18.41 54.59
CA PHE A 6 -55.51 19.27 54.85
C PHE A 6 -54.76 19.07 56.19
N VAL A 7 -53.41 19.15 56.27
CA VAL A 7 -52.58 20.37 56.21
C VAL A 7 -51.11 20.01 55.89
N SER A 8 -50.47 21.01 55.28
CA SER A 8 -49.09 21.23 54.80
C SER A 8 -47.92 21.17 55.79
N GLY A 9 -46.72 20.97 55.22
CA GLY A 9 -45.43 21.53 55.67
C GLY A 9 -44.53 20.51 56.38
N LEU A 10 -43.24 20.37 56.10
CA LEU A 10 -42.23 21.39 55.83
C LEU A 10 -41.03 20.74 55.11
N MET A 11 -40.45 21.42 54.11
CA MET A 11 -39.25 21.00 53.42
C MET A 11 -37.99 21.27 54.26
N THR A 12 -37.13 20.27 54.41
CA THR A 12 -35.72 20.45 54.77
C THR A 12 -34.87 19.86 53.65
N PHE A 13 -34.33 20.74 52.81
CA PHE A 13 -33.35 20.44 51.77
C PHE A 13 -31.98 20.23 52.42
N PHE A 14 -31.48 18.99 52.42
CA PHE A 14 -30.05 18.73 52.60
C PHE A 14 -29.38 18.72 51.21
N PHE A 15 -28.63 19.78 50.91
CA PHE A 15 -27.76 19.84 49.73
C PHE A 15 -26.53 18.95 49.98
N ILE A 16 -26.53 17.74 49.43
CA ILE A 16 -25.33 16.91 49.30
C ILE A 16 -24.68 17.30 47.97
N VAL A 17 -23.59 18.08 48.02
CA VAL A 17 -22.74 18.34 46.85
C VAL A 17 -21.84 17.13 46.66
N ALA A 18 -22.26 16.22 45.78
CA ALA A 18 -21.40 15.13 45.30
C ALA A 18 -20.43 15.69 44.25
N ILE A 19 -19.16 15.85 44.61
CA ILE A 19 -18.08 16.11 43.67
C ILE A 19 -17.84 14.81 42.89
N MET A 20 -18.56 14.63 41.78
CA MET A 20 -18.20 13.63 40.78
C MET A 20 -16.92 14.11 40.09
N GLY A 21 -15.79 13.53 40.50
CA GLY A 21 -14.54 13.66 39.77
C GLY A 21 -14.73 13.08 38.37
N PHE A 22 -14.82 13.96 37.37
CA PHE A 22 -14.70 13.57 35.97
C PHE A 22 -13.25 13.13 35.73
N ALA A 23 -13.01 11.82 35.78
CA ALA A 23 -11.82 11.23 35.18
C ALA A 23 -11.97 11.43 33.66
N GLN A 24 -11.27 12.44 33.12
CA GLN A 24 -11.08 12.54 31.69
C GLN A 24 -10.24 11.34 31.25
N ASP A 25 -10.89 10.36 30.61
CA ASP A 25 -10.22 9.34 29.84
C ASP A 25 -9.37 10.05 28.77
N LYS A 26 -8.07 10.16 29.06
CA LYS A 26 -7.08 10.55 28.07
C LYS A 26 -7.01 9.40 27.07
N HIS A 27 -7.82 9.47 26.02
CA HIS A 27 -7.51 8.80 24.76
C HIS A 27 -6.20 9.41 24.25
N GLU A 28 -5.09 8.85 24.70
CA GLU A 28 -3.79 9.07 24.11
C GLU A 28 -3.83 8.44 22.72
N GLU A 29 -4.12 9.27 21.72
CA GLU A 29 -3.94 8.96 20.32
C GLU A 29 -2.48 8.50 20.16
N LYS A 30 -2.28 7.17 20.07
CA LYS A 30 -0.99 6.61 19.67
C LYS A 30 -0.67 7.27 18.35
N LYS A 31 0.29 8.21 18.36
CA LYS A 31 0.95 8.67 17.14
C LYS A 31 1.63 7.45 16.56
N ASP A 32 0.91 6.71 15.73
CA ASP A 32 1.45 5.59 14.98
C ASP A 32 2.69 6.14 14.27
N LYS A 33 3.87 5.64 14.68
CA LYS A 33 5.10 5.94 13.98
C LYS A 33 4.89 5.43 12.56
N ILE A 34 4.60 6.33 11.62
CA ILE A 34 4.46 6.01 10.21
C ILE A 34 5.74 5.29 9.81
N VAL A 35 5.63 3.98 9.56
CA VAL A 35 6.76 3.15 9.13
C VAL A 35 7.16 3.66 7.74
N SER A 36 8.43 4.07 7.59
CA SER A 36 8.93 4.47 6.29
C SER A 36 9.20 3.24 5.43
N TYR A 37 8.80 3.30 4.16
CA TYR A 37 9.12 2.27 3.17
C TYR A 37 10.01 2.79 2.04
N GLY A 38 10.59 4.00 2.21
CA GLY A 38 11.46 4.66 1.22
C GLY A 38 12.74 3.90 0.87
N HIS A 39 13.16 2.94 1.71
CA HIS A 39 14.31 2.07 1.49
C HIS A 39 13.98 0.77 0.75
N ILE A 40 12.70 0.43 0.58
CA ILE A 40 12.28 -0.79 -0.12
C ILE A 40 11.98 -0.44 -1.58
N ALA A 41 12.72 -1.05 -2.50
CA ALA A 41 12.47 -0.88 -3.93
C ALA A 41 11.02 -1.26 -4.29
N LEU A 42 10.32 -0.38 -4.99
CA LEU A 42 8.90 -0.54 -5.36
C LEU A 42 8.61 -1.86 -6.10
N GLN A 43 9.58 -2.35 -6.90
CA GLN A 43 9.50 -3.66 -7.56
C GLN A 43 9.34 -4.83 -6.58
N LYS A 44 9.97 -4.79 -5.40
CA LYS A 44 9.86 -5.85 -4.38
C LYS A 44 8.44 -5.90 -3.81
N ILE A 45 7.85 -4.74 -3.53
CA ILE A 45 6.47 -4.63 -3.03
C ILE A 45 5.48 -5.12 -4.10
N ALA A 46 5.62 -4.60 -5.32
CA ALA A 46 4.78 -4.99 -6.45
C ALA A 46 4.90 -6.48 -6.79
N GLY A 47 6.10 -7.05 -6.67
CA GLY A 47 6.36 -8.48 -6.90
C GLY A 47 5.56 -9.38 -5.96
N LYS A 48 5.42 -8.99 -4.69
CA LYS A 48 4.55 -9.72 -3.75
C LYS A 48 3.09 -9.65 -4.16
N LYS A 49 2.58 -8.46 -4.53
CA LYS A 49 1.18 -8.34 -4.98
C LYS A 49 0.94 -9.19 -6.22
N LEU A 50 1.89 -9.18 -7.15
CA LEU A 50 1.87 -10.03 -8.34
C LEU A 50 1.81 -11.51 -7.96
N TYR A 51 2.65 -12.00 -7.05
CA TYR A 51 2.63 -13.40 -6.63
C TYR A 51 1.20 -13.92 -6.31
N PHE A 52 0.39 -13.12 -5.62
CA PHE A 52 -1.00 -13.46 -5.32
C PHE A 52 -1.97 -13.18 -6.48
N LEU A 53 -1.88 -12.01 -7.12
CA LEU A 53 -2.75 -11.65 -8.26
C LEU A 53 -2.60 -12.62 -9.45
N LYS A 54 -1.41 -13.20 -9.54
CA LYS A 54 -1.00 -14.14 -10.56
C LYS A 54 -1.19 -15.60 -10.10
N LYS A 55 -1.87 -15.81 -8.97
CA LYS A 55 -2.20 -17.13 -8.45
C LYS A 55 -0.99 -18.06 -8.33
N CYS A 56 0.21 -17.51 -8.16
CA CYS A 56 1.41 -18.32 -7.96
C CYS A 56 1.28 -19.11 -6.65
N ASN A 57 0.54 -18.57 -5.68
CA ASN A 57 0.20 -19.20 -4.41
C ASN A 57 -0.76 -20.40 -4.52
N ASP A 58 -1.31 -20.71 -5.69
CA ASP A 58 -2.12 -21.93 -5.88
C ASP A 58 -1.24 -23.19 -5.89
N CYS A 59 0.00 -23.05 -6.41
CA CYS A 59 0.97 -24.15 -6.54
C CYS A 59 2.24 -23.95 -5.69
N HIS A 60 2.50 -22.72 -5.26
CA HIS A 60 3.70 -22.38 -4.48
C HIS A 60 3.36 -21.86 -3.09
N THR A 61 4.30 -21.98 -2.17
CA THR A 61 4.29 -21.25 -0.89
C THR A 61 5.56 -20.40 -0.75
N LEU A 62 5.44 -19.30 -0.02
CA LEU A 62 6.55 -18.46 0.42
C LEU A 62 7.22 -18.97 1.70
N ALA A 63 6.64 -19.99 2.35
CA ALA A 63 7.26 -20.65 3.49
C ALA A 63 8.47 -21.48 3.07
N ALA A 64 9.32 -21.78 4.06
CA ALA A 64 10.52 -22.60 3.86
C ALA A 64 10.19 -24.07 3.51
N ALA A 65 9.06 -24.57 4.00
CA ALA A 65 8.58 -25.94 3.78
C ALA A 65 7.33 -25.96 2.89
N ALA A 66 6.99 -27.14 2.37
CA ALA A 66 5.75 -27.32 1.62
C ALA A 66 4.52 -27.13 2.51
N GLU A 67 3.45 -26.59 1.93
CA GLU A 67 2.16 -26.41 2.59
C GLU A 67 1.08 -27.16 1.81
N GLY A 68 0.80 -28.40 2.22
CA GLY A 68 -0.04 -29.31 1.45
C GLY A 68 0.58 -29.62 0.09
N LYS A 69 -0.16 -29.36 -1.00
CA LYS A 69 0.33 -29.55 -2.39
C LYS A 69 1.24 -28.41 -2.87
N ARG A 70 1.34 -27.32 -2.11
CA ARG A 70 2.09 -26.14 -2.52
C ARG A 70 3.57 -26.30 -2.23
N THR A 71 4.38 -26.07 -3.27
CA THR A 71 5.83 -26.25 -3.20
C THR A 71 6.55 -24.97 -2.76
N PRO A 72 7.56 -25.05 -1.88
CA PRO A 72 8.32 -23.88 -1.48
C PRO A 72 9.15 -23.35 -2.65
N ILE A 73 9.20 -22.03 -2.81
CA ILE A 73 10.09 -21.39 -3.78
C ILE A 73 11.50 -21.35 -3.20
N LYS A 74 12.30 -22.37 -3.51
CA LYS A 74 13.71 -22.45 -3.10
C LYS A 74 14.57 -21.43 -3.88
N LYS A 75 15.71 -21.04 -3.28
CA LYS A 75 16.66 -20.05 -3.83
C LYS A 75 17.01 -20.35 -5.29
N MET A 76 17.13 -19.26 -6.05
CA MET A 76 17.67 -19.11 -7.41
C MET A 76 17.74 -20.41 -8.22
N ARG A 77 16.76 -20.61 -9.09
CA ARG A 77 17.01 -21.37 -10.31
C ARG A 77 17.58 -20.39 -11.34
N GLU A 78 18.41 -20.88 -12.25
CA GLU A 78 19.00 -20.05 -13.31
C GLU A 78 17.93 -19.16 -13.98
N PRO A 79 18.24 -17.89 -14.33
CA PRO A 79 17.27 -16.94 -14.89
C PRO A 79 16.49 -17.50 -16.10
N GLU A 80 17.13 -18.36 -16.88
CA GLU A 80 16.57 -19.05 -18.04
C GLU A 80 15.49 -20.06 -17.64
N TRP A 81 15.73 -20.85 -16.60
CA TRP A 81 14.72 -21.78 -16.07
C TRP A 81 13.49 -21.01 -15.58
N PHE A 82 13.69 -19.88 -14.88
CA PHE A 82 12.57 -19.10 -14.36
C PHE A 82 11.71 -18.53 -15.50
N ASP A 83 12.37 -18.05 -16.56
CA ASP A 83 11.67 -17.55 -17.75
C ASP A 83 10.89 -18.64 -18.47
N ALA A 84 11.46 -19.84 -18.63
CA ALA A 84 10.77 -21.00 -19.21
C ALA A 84 9.56 -21.43 -18.35
N HIS A 85 9.74 -21.54 -17.03
CA HIS A 85 8.68 -21.90 -16.10
C HIS A 85 7.48 -20.93 -16.18
N LEU A 86 7.74 -19.62 -16.20
CA LEU A 86 6.69 -18.61 -16.36
C LEU A 86 5.96 -18.71 -17.71
N LYS A 87 6.65 -19.10 -18.79
CA LYS A 87 6.06 -19.18 -20.13
C LYS A 87 5.23 -20.46 -20.36
N GLU A 88 5.63 -21.56 -19.74
CA GLU A 88 5.10 -22.90 -20.02
C GLU A 88 4.10 -23.40 -18.97
N LYS A 89 4.26 -22.97 -17.71
CA LYS A 89 3.48 -23.51 -16.58
C LYS A 89 2.54 -22.49 -15.93
N SER A 90 2.64 -21.22 -16.30
CA SER A 90 1.75 -20.14 -15.84
C SER A 90 0.84 -19.66 -16.97
N GLU A 91 -0.11 -20.50 -17.38
CA GLU A 91 -1.09 -20.11 -18.42
C GLU A 91 -2.02 -18.97 -17.96
N ILE A 92 -2.21 -18.80 -16.65
CA ILE A 92 -3.29 -17.97 -16.09
C ILE A 92 -3.00 -16.46 -16.09
N VAL A 93 -1.83 -15.98 -16.51
CA VAL A 93 -1.41 -14.66 -16.00
C VAL A 93 -0.78 -13.69 -16.97
N LEU A 94 0.15 -14.15 -17.79
CA LEU A 94 1.07 -13.22 -18.46
C LEU A 94 0.62 -12.87 -19.89
N ARG A 95 -0.57 -13.34 -20.28
CA ARG A 95 -1.03 -13.35 -21.68
C ARG A 95 -2.35 -12.62 -21.97
N GLN A 96 -2.99 -11.99 -20.99
CA GLN A 96 -4.30 -11.35 -21.21
C GLN A 96 -4.27 -10.08 -22.11
N GLU A 97 -3.09 -9.60 -22.50
CA GLU A 97 -2.96 -8.48 -23.42
C GLU A 97 -2.98 -8.94 -24.89
N LYS A 98 -3.99 -8.47 -25.64
CA LYS A 98 -4.17 -8.78 -27.07
C LYS A 98 -3.04 -8.19 -27.91
N ASN A 99 -2.58 -6.97 -27.59
CA ASN A 99 -1.51 -6.33 -28.34
C ASN A 99 -0.13 -6.96 -28.04
N ARG A 100 0.51 -7.52 -29.07
CA ARG A 100 1.81 -8.23 -28.93
C ARG A 100 2.92 -7.38 -28.31
N ARG A 101 3.02 -6.09 -28.68
CA ARG A 101 4.06 -5.18 -28.14
C ARG A 101 3.80 -4.86 -26.67
N LYS A 102 2.55 -4.55 -26.33
CA LYS A 102 2.14 -4.25 -24.95
C LYS A 102 2.29 -5.50 -24.06
N ARG A 103 1.91 -6.68 -24.54
CA ARG A 103 2.10 -7.96 -23.84
C ARG A 103 3.56 -8.23 -23.49
N ARG A 104 4.47 -8.09 -24.45
CA ARG A 104 5.93 -8.28 -24.21
C ARG A 104 6.46 -7.33 -23.14
N ARG A 105 6.01 -6.07 -23.15
CA ARG A 105 6.43 -5.05 -22.19
C ARG A 105 5.91 -5.35 -20.79
N VAL A 106 4.62 -5.64 -20.66
CA VAL A 106 3.98 -5.98 -19.37
C VAL A 106 4.61 -7.23 -18.78
N PHE A 107 4.81 -8.28 -19.59
CA PHE A 107 5.49 -9.51 -19.17
C PHE A 107 6.87 -9.23 -18.57
N ARG A 108 7.67 -8.39 -19.24
CA ARG A 108 9.02 -8.04 -18.78
C ARG A 108 8.98 -7.36 -17.42
N GLU A 109 8.07 -6.41 -17.22
CA GLU A 109 7.93 -5.67 -15.97
C GLU A 109 7.44 -6.57 -14.84
N GLU A 110 6.36 -7.33 -15.06
CA GLU A 110 5.85 -8.27 -14.05
C GLU A 110 6.90 -9.32 -13.66
N LYS A 111 7.65 -9.85 -14.64
CA LYS A 111 8.78 -10.76 -14.37
C LYS A 111 9.84 -10.09 -13.49
N GLN A 112 10.24 -8.86 -13.79
CA GLN A 112 11.23 -8.12 -13.00
C GLN A 112 10.76 -7.91 -11.56
N ALA A 113 9.51 -7.52 -11.35
CA ALA A 113 8.95 -7.36 -10.01
C ALA A 113 8.89 -8.69 -9.25
N LEU A 114 8.43 -9.77 -9.89
CA LEU A 114 8.45 -11.11 -9.30
C LEU A 114 9.86 -11.54 -8.89
N GLN A 115 10.87 -11.34 -9.75
CA GLN A 115 12.26 -11.65 -9.42
C GLN A 115 12.78 -10.78 -8.26
N ALA A 116 12.46 -9.49 -8.25
CA ALA A 116 12.84 -8.58 -7.17
C ALA A 116 12.30 -9.05 -5.82
N PHE A 117 11.03 -9.47 -5.75
CA PHE A 117 10.46 -10.00 -4.52
C PHE A 117 11.01 -11.39 -4.17
N LEU A 118 10.94 -12.34 -5.10
CA LEU A 118 11.24 -13.75 -4.83
C LEU A 118 12.72 -14.02 -4.58
N PHE A 119 13.63 -13.26 -5.18
CA PHE A 119 15.06 -13.55 -5.14
C PHE A 119 15.92 -12.42 -4.55
N ALA A 120 15.48 -11.16 -4.61
CA ALA A 120 16.28 -10.02 -4.12
C ALA A 120 15.75 -9.38 -2.82
N ALA A 121 14.49 -9.61 -2.43
CA ALA A 121 13.96 -9.07 -1.17
C ALA A 121 14.54 -9.84 0.02
N THR A 122 15.13 -9.11 0.97
CA THR A 122 15.69 -9.68 2.20
C THR A 122 14.58 -10.17 3.13
N PRO A 123 14.88 -11.05 4.11
CA PRO A 123 13.89 -11.47 5.10
C PRO A 123 13.24 -10.30 5.86
N GLU A 124 14.02 -9.26 6.19
CA GLU A 124 13.50 -8.07 6.86
C GLU A 124 12.57 -7.26 5.96
N GLU A 125 12.96 -7.04 4.69
CA GLU A 125 12.08 -6.38 3.73
C GLU A 125 10.77 -7.16 3.53
N ARG A 126 10.82 -8.49 3.46
CA ARG A 126 9.62 -9.33 3.35
C ARG A 126 8.70 -9.14 4.54
N LYS A 127 9.24 -9.17 5.76
CA LYS A 127 8.47 -8.92 6.99
C LYS A 127 7.81 -7.55 6.97
N GLN A 128 8.53 -6.51 6.51
CA GLN A 128 7.98 -5.16 6.38
C GLN A 128 6.88 -5.08 5.33
N ILE A 129 7.05 -5.74 4.18
CA ILE A 129 6.02 -5.84 3.14
C ILE A 129 4.81 -6.66 3.63
N ASP A 130 5.01 -7.66 4.48
CA ASP A 130 3.96 -8.46 5.13
C ASP A 130 3.13 -7.64 6.12
N ALA A 131 3.75 -6.67 6.79
CA ALA A 131 3.10 -5.78 7.73
C ALA A 131 2.52 -4.49 7.11
N MET A 132 2.62 -4.29 5.79
CA MET A 132 2.09 -3.08 5.15
C MET A 132 0.57 -3.00 5.28
N PRO A 133 0.00 -1.83 5.63
CA PRO A 133 -1.43 -1.58 5.52
C PRO A 133 -1.92 -1.83 4.08
N GLU A 134 -3.10 -2.41 3.92
CA GLU A 134 -3.58 -2.84 2.59
C GLU A 134 -3.68 -1.66 1.59
N ASN A 135 -4.09 -0.47 2.04
CA ASN A 135 -4.13 0.72 1.19
C ASN A 135 -2.72 1.13 0.69
N VAL A 136 -1.70 1.06 1.56
CA VAL A 136 -0.30 1.34 1.22
C VAL A 136 0.26 0.27 0.27
N PHE A 137 -0.01 -1.01 0.57
CA PHE A 137 0.43 -2.13 -0.25
C PHE A 137 -0.19 -2.09 -1.66
N ALA A 138 -1.50 -1.84 -1.74
CA ALA A 138 -2.20 -1.63 -3.00
C ALA A 138 -1.71 -0.36 -3.73
N GLY A 139 -1.45 0.73 -3.01
CA GLY A 139 -0.89 1.96 -3.54
C GLY A 139 0.47 1.79 -4.20
N ALA A 140 1.37 1.04 -3.55
CA ALA A 140 2.67 0.68 -4.11
C ALA A 140 2.52 -0.12 -5.41
N TYR A 141 1.63 -1.11 -5.43
CA TYR A 141 1.34 -1.87 -6.64
C TYR A 141 0.78 -0.97 -7.76
N LEU A 142 -0.15 -0.07 -7.44
CA LEU A 142 -0.72 0.88 -8.40
C LEU A 142 0.34 1.86 -8.95
N ALA A 143 1.26 2.36 -8.12
CA ALA A 143 2.37 3.18 -8.57
C ALA A 143 3.29 2.41 -9.54
N TYR A 144 3.52 1.12 -9.26
CA TYR A 144 4.28 0.26 -10.16
C TYR A 144 3.55 0.02 -11.50
N GLN A 145 2.26 -0.32 -11.45
CA GLN A 145 1.42 -0.57 -12.63
C GLN A 145 1.29 0.67 -13.52
N ASN A 146 1.18 1.85 -12.91
CA ASN A 146 1.13 3.15 -13.59
C ASN A 146 2.52 3.68 -13.97
N ARG A 147 3.56 2.85 -13.87
CA ARG A 147 4.89 3.09 -14.46
C ARG A 147 5.61 4.31 -13.90
N CYS A 148 5.38 4.65 -12.62
CA CYS A 148 6.04 5.80 -11.98
C CYS A 148 7.58 5.68 -12.07
N LEU A 149 8.13 4.47 -11.99
CA LEU A 149 9.58 4.20 -12.11
C LEU A 149 10.17 4.47 -13.51
N ARG A 150 9.36 4.75 -14.54
CA ARG A 150 9.89 5.15 -15.85
C ARG A 150 10.52 6.53 -15.83
N CYS A 151 10.14 7.37 -14.86
CA CYS A 151 10.69 8.71 -14.72
C CYS A 151 11.31 8.91 -13.34
N HIS A 152 10.68 8.39 -12.28
CA HIS A 152 11.12 8.58 -10.90
C HIS A 152 12.00 7.43 -10.40
N SER A 153 12.88 7.72 -9.45
CA SER A 153 13.58 6.72 -8.65
C SER A 153 12.93 6.55 -7.28
N ILE A 154 12.97 5.34 -6.74
CA ILE A 154 12.59 4.99 -5.37
C ILE A 154 13.59 3.94 -4.87
N ALA A 155 14.20 4.18 -3.72
CA ALA A 155 15.26 3.34 -3.15
C ALA A 155 16.39 3.06 -4.16
N GLY A 156 16.77 4.07 -4.96
CA GLY A 156 17.79 3.94 -6.00
C GLY A 156 17.36 3.15 -7.25
N VAL A 157 16.11 2.69 -7.34
CA VAL A 157 15.58 1.97 -8.51
C VAL A 157 14.64 2.86 -9.31
N GLY A 158 14.87 2.98 -10.61
CA GLY A 158 14.03 3.75 -11.52
C GLY A 158 14.86 4.55 -12.51
N LYS A 159 14.39 5.75 -12.86
CA LYS A 159 15.12 6.71 -13.68
C LYS A 159 15.26 8.04 -12.96
N ASP A 160 16.09 8.92 -13.52
CA ASP A 160 16.34 10.27 -13.03
C ASP A 160 15.80 11.32 -14.04
N ILE A 161 14.60 11.07 -14.57
CA ILE A 161 13.90 12.01 -15.47
C ILE A 161 12.98 12.90 -14.63
N GLY A 162 12.31 12.32 -13.64
CA GLY A 162 11.60 13.01 -12.58
C GLY A 162 12.35 12.86 -11.26
N PRO A 163 11.99 13.65 -10.23
CA PRO A 163 12.68 13.66 -8.95
C PRO A 163 12.62 12.31 -8.23
N ASP A 164 13.64 12.03 -7.43
CA ASP A 164 13.65 10.91 -6.48
C ASP A 164 12.48 11.02 -5.49
N LEU A 165 11.68 9.96 -5.42
CA LEU A 165 10.50 9.89 -4.56
C LEU A 165 10.76 9.19 -3.22
N SER A 166 11.97 8.70 -2.96
CA SER A 166 12.32 7.92 -1.75
C SER A 166 12.00 8.62 -0.44
N LYS A 167 11.92 9.96 -0.45
CA LYS A 167 11.60 10.81 0.72
C LYS A 167 10.47 11.81 0.45
N VAL A 168 9.64 11.57 -0.56
CA VAL A 168 8.64 12.55 -1.03
C VAL A 168 7.53 12.79 0.00
N GLY A 169 7.26 11.82 0.87
CA GLY A 169 6.28 11.94 1.96
C GLY A 169 6.63 13.00 3.01
N ASN A 170 7.89 13.46 3.06
CA ASN A 170 8.29 14.57 3.93
C ASN A 170 7.95 15.95 3.34
N LYS A 171 7.62 16.04 2.04
CA LYS A 171 7.49 17.31 1.31
C LYS A 171 6.04 17.72 1.03
N HIS A 172 5.13 16.76 0.97
CA HIS A 172 3.78 16.99 0.45
C HIS A 172 2.71 16.25 1.26
N THR A 173 1.47 16.76 1.20
CA THR A 173 0.30 16.13 1.82
C THR A 173 -0.41 15.19 0.86
N LYS A 174 -1.36 14.38 1.37
CA LYS A 174 -2.21 13.52 0.55
C LYS A 174 -2.94 14.31 -0.53
N GLU A 175 -3.53 15.44 -0.15
CA GLU A 175 -4.30 16.31 -1.03
C GLU A 175 -3.42 16.91 -2.12
N TRP A 176 -2.18 17.29 -1.79
CA TRP A 176 -1.21 17.76 -2.76
C TRP A 176 -0.92 16.68 -3.80
N PHE A 177 -0.63 15.44 -3.36
CA PHE A 177 -0.37 14.34 -4.28
C PHE A 177 -1.54 14.12 -5.23
N ILE A 178 -2.77 14.06 -4.71
CA ILE A 178 -3.92 13.78 -5.56
C ILE A 178 -4.19 14.92 -6.55
N LYS A 179 -4.09 16.19 -6.12
CA LYS A 179 -4.17 17.33 -7.04
C LYS A 179 -3.08 17.25 -8.11
N ASN A 180 -1.85 16.91 -7.72
CA ASN A 180 -0.72 16.81 -8.64
C ASN A 180 -0.91 15.66 -9.64
N PHE A 181 -1.49 14.54 -9.23
CA PHE A 181 -1.82 13.45 -10.15
C PHE A 181 -2.89 13.86 -11.17
N ILE A 182 -3.90 14.62 -10.75
CA ILE A 182 -5.00 15.06 -11.62
C ILE A 182 -4.51 16.12 -12.62
N ASN A 183 -3.76 17.11 -12.14
CA ASN A 183 -3.24 18.19 -12.99
C ASN A 183 -1.83 18.59 -12.53
N PRO A 184 -0.78 17.91 -13.01
CA PRO A 184 0.59 18.20 -12.59
C PRO A 184 1.08 19.56 -13.10
N LYS A 185 0.55 20.03 -14.24
CA LYS A 185 0.88 21.34 -14.83
C LYS A 185 0.48 22.52 -13.96
N GLN A 186 -0.47 22.35 -13.04
CA GLN A 186 -0.82 23.41 -12.08
C GLN A 186 0.31 23.69 -11.08
N PHE A 187 1.20 22.72 -10.83
CA PHE A 187 2.33 22.85 -9.90
C PHE A 187 3.66 23.09 -10.62
N ALA A 188 3.79 22.55 -11.83
CA ALA A 188 4.97 22.72 -12.68
C ALA A 188 4.54 22.78 -14.16
N PRO A 189 4.37 23.99 -14.75
CA PRO A 189 3.82 24.16 -16.10
C PRO A 189 4.54 23.35 -17.19
N ASP A 190 5.87 23.24 -17.08
CA ASP A 190 6.73 22.55 -18.05
C ASP A 190 6.92 21.05 -17.77
N THR A 191 6.21 20.52 -16.76
CA THR A 191 6.33 19.11 -16.38
C THR A 191 5.95 18.17 -17.51
N GLN A 192 6.74 17.11 -17.66
CA GLN A 192 6.45 15.97 -18.54
C GLN A 192 5.65 14.88 -17.81
N MET A 193 5.32 15.08 -16.53
CA MET A 193 4.47 14.16 -15.77
C MET A 193 3.07 14.14 -16.39
N PRO A 194 2.56 12.96 -16.80
CA PRO A 194 1.22 12.87 -17.37
C PRO A 194 0.15 13.11 -16.28
N SER A 195 -1.05 13.49 -16.71
CA SER A 195 -2.22 13.44 -15.85
C SER A 195 -2.66 11.99 -15.64
N PHE A 196 -3.15 11.71 -14.44
CA PHE A 196 -3.76 10.44 -14.03
C PHE A 196 -5.23 10.63 -13.64
N ALA A 197 -5.88 11.68 -14.14
CA ALA A 197 -7.28 11.98 -13.84
C ALA A 197 -8.26 10.86 -14.24
N ASP A 198 -7.87 10.00 -15.19
CA ASP A 198 -8.66 8.85 -15.63
C ASP A 198 -8.68 7.68 -14.64
N LEU A 199 -7.81 7.69 -13.61
CA LEU A 199 -7.84 6.69 -12.56
C LEU A 199 -8.98 6.95 -11.57
N PRO A 200 -9.62 5.90 -11.02
CA PRO A 200 -10.57 6.06 -9.93
C PRO A 200 -9.95 6.86 -8.77
N ARG A 201 -10.73 7.77 -8.18
CA ARG A 201 -10.27 8.60 -7.05
C ARG A 201 -9.67 7.74 -5.91
N ALA A 202 -10.31 6.63 -5.61
CA ALA A 202 -9.85 5.68 -4.60
C ALA A 202 -8.47 5.07 -4.92
N ASP A 203 -8.05 4.99 -6.18
CA ASP A 203 -6.73 4.50 -6.57
C ASP A 203 -5.67 5.59 -6.45
N LEU A 204 -6.02 6.83 -6.82
CA LEU A 204 -5.16 7.99 -6.56
C LEU A 204 -4.87 8.16 -5.07
N GLU A 205 -5.88 7.93 -4.22
CA GLU A 205 -5.73 7.98 -2.77
C GLU A 205 -4.80 6.89 -2.23
N LYS A 206 -4.89 5.65 -2.73
CA LYS A 206 -3.96 4.57 -2.36
C LYS A 206 -2.53 4.90 -2.79
N ILE A 207 -2.34 5.42 -4.01
CA ILE A 207 -1.01 5.86 -4.48
C ILE A 207 -0.46 6.95 -3.54
N ALA A 208 -1.28 7.95 -3.19
CA ALA A 208 -0.89 9.01 -2.27
C ALA A 208 -0.54 8.46 -0.87
N ASP A 209 -1.33 7.51 -0.34
CA ASP A 209 -1.05 6.85 0.93
C ASP A 209 0.32 6.16 0.92
N TYR A 210 0.65 5.45 -0.17
CA TYR A 210 1.98 4.88 -0.35
C TYR A 210 3.07 5.96 -0.37
N LEU A 211 2.91 7.02 -1.17
CA LEU A 211 3.93 8.08 -1.24
C LEU A 211 4.16 8.81 0.09
N LEU A 212 3.13 8.93 0.93
CA LEU A 212 3.25 9.50 2.28
C LEU A 212 4.11 8.67 3.23
N THR A 213 4.25 7.36 2.97
CA THR A 213 5.16 6.49 3.72
C THR A 213 6.61 6.58 3.26
N LEU A 214 6.93 7.32 2.20
CA LEU A 214 8.31 7.46 1.72
C LEU A 214 8.99 8.62 2.46
N LYS A 215 9.63 8.33 3.60
CA LYS A 215 10.25 9.32 4.50
C LYS A 215 11.73 9.06 4.74
#